data_AF-A0A1W9U9K0-F1
#
_entry.id   AF-A0A1W9U9K0-F1
#
_cell.length_a   1.000
_cell.length_b   1.000
_cell.length_c   1.000
_cell.angle_alpha   90.00
_cell.angle_beta   90.00
_cell.angle_gamma   90.00
#
_symmetry.space_group_name_H-M   'P 1'
#
loop_
_entity.id
_entity.type
_entity.pdbx_description
1 polymer ?
#
loop_
_entity_poly.entity_id
_entity_poly.type
_entity_poly.pdbx_seq_one_letter_code
_entity_poly.pdbx_strand_id
1 'polypeptide(L)'
;MLSKKAILIYVVIVVVIAAVGIYRFLNRGEELPIAPQVTVQQKKERFRQLLVPAVTTVYADLFDQYLSVVAQLESGESNNRIAELKKKYRVDSDTELLMALKPVPKSIALAQAAIESSWATSRFFTVANNVFGVWSFNEDEPRVAALKKRGDKSVWVKKYPSIKASVADYYLTLGRSSAFKEFRQLNMVSDDPFKLVEKLDRYSERGEHYGKELAAVIRYNKFTDYD
;
A
#
# COMPACT_ATOMS: atom_id res chain seq x y z
N MET A 1 6.44 68.67 -43.03
CA MET A 1 7.71 67.92 -43.11
C MET A 1 8.18 67.61 -41.70
N LEU A 2 8.30 66.33 -41.32
CA LEU A 2 8.90 65.95 -40.03
C LEU A 2 10.40 66.29 -40.04
N SER A 3 10.92 66.82 -38.94
CA SER A 3 12.34 67.13 -38.84
C SER A 3 13.17 65.84 -38.91
N LYS A 4 14.39 65.90 -39.45
CA LYS A 4 15.30 64.73 -39.49
C LYS A 4 15.51 64.10 -38.10
N LYS A 5 15.45 64.91 -37.04
CA LYS A 5 15.49 64.45 -35.64
C LYS A 5 14.25 63.65 -35.23
N ALA A 6 13.05 64.08 -35.64
CA ALA A 6 11.81 63.36 -35.35
C ALA A 6 11.74 62.00 -36.07
N ILE A 7 12.22 61.93 -37.32
CA ILE A 7 12.32 60.68 -38.08
C ILE A 7 13.30 59.71 -37.41
N LEU A 8 14.47 60.21 -36.97
CA LEU A 8 15.46 59.39 -36.28
C LEU A 8 14.92 58.80 -34.96
N ILE A 9 14.22 59.60 -34.16
CA ILE A 9 13.60 59.14 -32.90
C ILE A 9 12.57 58.05 -33.18
N TYR A 10 11.72 58.23 -34.18
CA TYR A 10 10.71 57.23 -34.55
C TYR A 10 11.34 55.90 -34.99
N VAL A 11 12.39 55.95 -35.82
CA VAL A 11 13.11 54.75 -36.28
C VAL A 11 13.73 54.01 -35.10
N VAL A 12 14.36 54.72 -34.16
CA VAL A 12 14.96 54.09 -32.97
C VAL A 12 13.89 53.41 -32.11
N ILE A 13 12.73 54.05 -31.90
CA ILE A 13 11.63 53.47 -31.12
C ILE A 13 11.12 52.18 -31.77
N VAL A 14 10.91 52.18 -33.09
CA VAL A 14 10.44 50.99 -33.82
C VAL A 14 11.44 49.84 -33.72
N VAL A 15 12.73 50.12 -33.86
CA VAL A 15 13.80 49.11 -33.75
C VAL A 15 13.86 48.52 -32.33
N VAL A 16 13.73 49.35 -31.30
CA VAL A 16 13.71 48.88 -29.89
C VAL A 16 12.48 48.02 -29.62
N ILE A 17 11.30 48.41 -30.10
CA ILE A 17 10.07 47.62 -29.93
C ILE A 17 10.21 46.27 -30.65
N ALA A 18 10.76 46.25 -31.86
CA ALA A 18 11.01 45.02 -32.60
C ALA A 18 12.03 44.12 -31.88
N ALA A 19 13.14 44.69 -31.38
CA ALA A 19 14.15 43.94 -30.65
C ALA A 19 13.61 43.36 -29.34
N VAL A 20 12.77 44.10 -28.60
CA VAL A 20 12.09 43.61 -27.39
C VAL A 20 11.07 42.52 -27.74
N GLY A 21 10.32 42.68 -28.82
CA GLY A 21 9.39 41.67 -29.33
C GLY A 21 10.09 40.36 -29.71
N ILE A 22 11.22 40.47 -30.43
CA ILE A 22 12.06 39.34 -30.82
C ILE A 22 12.68 38.68 -29.58
N TYR A 23 13.24 39.46 -28.65
CA TYR A 23 13.81 38.93 -27.40
C TYR A 23 12.76 38.17 -26.57
N ARG A 24 11.54 38.70 -26.46
CA ARG A 24 10.43 38.03 -25.77
C ARG A 24 9.94 36.77 -26.49
N PHE A 25 9.95 36.79 -27.82
CA PHE A 25 9.58 35.63 -28.64
C PHE A 25 10.62 34.51 -28.55
N LEU A 26 11.90 34.85 -28.68
CA LEU A 26 13.03 33.91 -28.58
C LEU A 26 13.20 33.32 -27.17
N ASN A 27 12.80 34.07 -26.13
CA ASN A 27 12.83 33.61 -24.73
C ASN A 27 11.51 33.03 -24.22
N ARG A 28 10.53 32.80 -25.10
CA ARG A 28 9.35 32.01 -24.75
C ARG A 28 9.78 30.54 -24.72
N GLY A 29 10.27 30.09 -23.57
CA GLY A 29 10.45 28.66 -23.32
C GLY A 29 9.12 27.94 -23.59
N GLU A 30 9.16 26.84 -24.35
CA GLU A 30 8.00 25.97 -24.46
C GLU A 30 7.65 25.48 -23.06
N GLU A 31 6.58 26.00 -22.47
CA GLU A 31 5.94 25.34 -21.33
C GLU A 31 5.43 24.00 -21.86
N LEU A 32 6.20 22.94 -21.59
CA LEU A 32 5.76 21.57 -21.80
C LEU A 32 4.38 21.43 -21.14
N PRO A 33 3.37 20.93 -21.85
CA PRO A 33 2.05 20.76 -21.27
C PRO A 33 2.19 19.91 -20.00
N ILE A 34 1.72 20.43 -18.87
CA ILE A 34 1.72 19.70 -17.60
C ILE A 34 0.91 18.43 -17.86
N ALA A 35 1.58 17.27 -17.95
CA ALA A 35 0.92 15.98 -18.07
C ALA A 35 -0.15 15.89 -16.96
N PRO A 36 -1.38 15.44 -17.25
CA PRO A 36 -2.47 15.44 -16.27
C PRO A 36 -2.01 14.71 -15.00
N GLN A 37 -1.79 15.45 -13.93
CA GLN A 37 -1.43 14.88 -12.64
C GLN A 37 -2.64 14.09 -12.14
N VAL A 38 -2.50 12.77 -12.01
CA VAL A 38 -3.59 11.90 -11.51
C VAL A 38 -4.07 12.43 -10.17
N THR A 39 -5.34 12.81 -10.10
CA THR A 39 -5.96 13.38 -8.90
C THR A 39 -6.00 12.37 -7.76
N VAL A 40 -6.08 12.83 -6.51
CA VAL A 40 -6.23 11.95 -5.34
C VAL A 40 -7.43 11.01 -5.49
N GLN A 41 -8.55 11.51 -6.04
CA GLN A 41 -9.74 10.69 -6.25
C GLN A 41 -9.52 9.58 -7.28
N GLN A 42 -8.84 9.88 -8.39
CA GLN A 42 -8.48 8.86 -9.38
C GLN A 42 -7.53 7.80 -8.81
N LYS A 43 -6.57 8.20 -7.95
CA LYS A 43 -5.70 7.23 -7.24
C LYS A 43 -6.51 6.31 -6.34
N LYS A 44 -7.43 6.86 -5.54
CA LYS A 44 -8.30 6.09 -4.64
C LYS A 44 -9.23 5.14 -5.39
N GLU A 45 -9.74 5.58 -6.54
CA GLU A 45 -10.60 4.73 -7.37
C GLU A 45 -9.84 3.56 -7.98
N ARG A 46 -8.68 3.83 -8.58
CA ARG A 46 -7.79 2.77 -9.08
C ARG A 46 -7.37 1.82 -7.96
N PHE A 47 -7.05 2.34 -6.78
CA PHE A 47 -6.77 1.53 -5.60
C PHE A 47 -7.93 0.58 -5.29
N ARG A 48 -9.17 1.07 -5.23
CA ARG A 48 -10.35 0.22 -4.96
C ARG A 48 -10.50 -0.88 -5.99
N GLN A 49 -10.40 -0.54 -7.28
CA GLN A 49 -10.52 -1.50 -8.38
C GLN A 49 -9.50 -2.64 -8.31
N LEU A 50 -8.29 -2.35 -7.81
CA LEU A 50 -7.21 -3.34 -7.71
C LEU A 50 -7.22 -4.11 -6.39
N LEU A 51 -7.41 -3.43 -5.26
CA LEU A 51 -7.18 -4.00 -3.94
C LEU A 51 -8.45 -4.57 -3.30
N VAL A 52 -9.62 -4.00 -3.54
CA VAL A 52 -10.86 -4.54 -2.95
C VAL A 52 -11.10 -5.97 -3.44
N PRO A 53 -11.07 -6.30 -4.75
CA PRO A 53 -11.25 -7.68 -5.19
C PRO A 53 -10.15 -8.61 -4.67
N ALA A 54 -8.90 -8.15 -4.62
CA ALA A 54 -7.78 -8.97 -4.16
C ALA A 54 -7.89 -9.30 -2.67
N VAL A 55 -8.20 -8.31 -1.83
CA VAL A 55 -8.42 -8.47 -0.39
C VAL A 55 -9.65 -9.32 -0.13
N THR A 56 -10.76 -9.08 -0.82
CA THR A 56 -11.99 -9.85 -0.65
C THR A 56 -11.81 -11.32 -1.00
N THR A 57 -11.17 -11.65 -2.15
CA THR A 57 -10.92 -13.05 -2.50
C THR A 57 -10.03 -13.74 -1.46
N VAL A 58 -8.89 -13.14 -1.13
CA VAL A 58 -7.95 -13.77 -0.18
C VAL A 58 -8.57 -13.92 1.21
N TYR A 59 -9.34 -12.92 1.67
CA TYR A 59 -10.06 -13.00 2.92
C TYR A 59 -11.05 -14.17 2.93
N ALA A 60 -11.86 -14.32 1.87
CA ALA A 60 -12.82 -15.43 1.76
C ALA A 60 -12.12 -16.79 1.84
N ASP A 61 -11.06 -16.99 1.05
CA ASP A 61 -10.28 -18.24 1.04
C ASP A 61 -9.71 -18.58 2.44
N LEU A 62 -9.23 -17.57 3.18
CA LEU A 62 -8.68 -17.73 4.52
C LEU A 62 -9.77 -17.97 5.57
N PHE A 63 -10.92 -17.30 5.43
CA PHE A 63 -12.05 -17.46 6.35
C PHE A 63 -12.68 -18.85 6.20
N ASP A 64 -12.82 -19.35 4.98
CA ASP A 64 -13.27 -20.72 4.71
C ASP A 64 -12.29 -21.75 5.30
N GLN A 65 -10.98 -21.51 5.18
CA GLN A 65 -9.97 -22.33 5.84
C GLN A 65 -10.10 -22.30 7.37
N TYR A 66 -10.33 -21.13 7.95
CA TYR A 66 -10.54 -20.99 9.38
C TYR A 66 -11.77 -21.80 9.85
N LEU A 67 -12.92 -21.65 9.19
CA LEU A 67 -14.14 -22.39 9.53
C LEU A 67 -13.96 -23.90 9.36
N SER A 68 -13.28 -24.33 8.30
CA SER A 68 -12.98 -25.74 8.08
C SER A 68 -12.13 -26.34 9.20
N VAL A 69 -11.14 -25.59 9.70
CA VAL A 69 -10.29 -26.04 10.81
C VAL A 69 -11.05 -26.03 12.14
N VAL A 70 -11.92 -25.06 12.39
CA VAL A 70 -12.82 -25.06 13.56
C VAL A 70 -13.63 -26.35 13.60
N ALA A 71 -14.33 -26.68 12.50
CA ALA A 71 -15.16 -27.89 12.44
C ALA A 71 -14.35 -29.19 12.63
N GLN A 72 -13.14 -29.27 12.08
CA GLN A 72 -12.25 -30.43 12.25
C GLN A 72 -11.75 -30.59 13.69
N LEU A 73 -11.47 -29.49 14.39
CA LEU A 73 -11.05 -29.54 15.79
C LEU A 73 -12.20 -29.93 16.71
N GLU A 74 -13.42 -29.49 16.41
CA GLU A 74 -14.63 -29.86 17.14
C GLU A 74 -15.01 -31.33 16.97
N SER A 75 -14.74 -31.94 15.81
CA SER A 75 -14.98 -33.37 15.59
C SER A 75 -13.99 -34.28 16.33
N GLY A 76 -12.86 -33.73 16.81
CA GLY A 76 -11.82 -34.49 17.52
C GLY A 76 -10.98 -35.40 16.62
N GLU A 77 -11.08 -35.24 15.29
CA GLU A 77 -10.33 -36.06 14.33
C GLU A 77 -8.88 -35.56 14.19
N SER A 78 -7.92 -36.47 14.38
CA SER A 78 -6.51 -36.18 14.10
C SER A 78 -6.29 -36.02 12.60
N ASN A 79 -5.89 -34.82 12.16
CA ASN A 79 -5.70 -34.50 10.75
C ASN A 79 -4.28 -34.00 10.46
N ASN A 80 -3.58 -34.65 9.52
CA ASN A 80 -2.26 -34.22 9.02
C ASN A 80 -2.27 -32.76 8.56
N ARG A 81 -3.40 -32.27 8.03
CA ARG A 81 -3.58 -30.88 7.62
C ARG A 81 -3.42 -29.89 8.78
N ILE A 82 -3.92 -30.22 9.96
CA ILE A 82 -3.80 -29.36 11.16
C ILE A 82 -2.32 -29.30 11.58
N ALA A 83 -1.61 -30.43 11.56
CA ALA A 83 -0.18 -30.47 11.85
C ALA A 83 0.65 -29.63 10.85
N GLU A 84 0.33 -29.70 9.55
CA GLU A 84 0.95 -28.85 8.52
C GLU A 84 0.68 -27.36 8.75
N LEU A 85 -0.56 -27.00 9.11
CA LEU A 85 -0.94 -25.62 9.38
C LEU A 85 -0.24 -25.09 10.64
N LYS A 86 -0.16 -25.87 11.72
CA LYS A 86 0.63 -25.53 12.93
C LYS A 86 2.08 -25.22 12.57
N LYS A 87 2.71 -26.05 11.73
CA LYS A 87 4.07 -25.81 11.23
C LYS A 87 4.15 -24.54 10.37
N LYS A 88 3.20 -24.31 9.47
CA LYS A 88 3.16 -23.12 8.60
C LYS A 88 3.03 -21.83 9.40
N TYR A 89 2.14 -21.80 10.38
CA TYR A 89 1.86 -20.65 11.25
C TYR A 89 2.77 -20.57 12.48
N ARG A 90 3.65 -21.56 12.69
CA ARG A 90 4.63 -21.62 13.78
C ARG A 90 3.97 -21.53 15.16
N VAL A 91 2.98 -22.38 15.38
CA VAL A 91 2.19 -22.47 16.61
C VAL A 91 2.08 -23.93 17.05
N ASP A 92 1.96 -24.16 18.35
CA ASP A 92 2.00 -25.52 18.91
C ASP A 92 0.61 -26.02 19.32
N SER A 93 -0.29 -25.12 19.70
CA SER A 93 -1.65 -25.45 20.16
C SER A 93 -2.74 -25.17 19.12
N ASP A 94 -3.87 -25.87 19.25
CA ASP A 94 -5.04 -25.66 18.38
C ASP A 94 -5.64 -24.26 18.57
N THR A 95 -5.67 -23.77 19.80
CA THR A 95 -6.10 -22.40 20.12
C THR A 95 -5.23 -21.35 19.42
N GLU A 96 -3.90 -21.50 19.46
CA GLU A 96 -3.01 -20.59 18.75
C GLU A 96 -3.14 -20.70 17.24
N LEU A 97 -3.44 -21.89 16.72
CA LEU A 97 -3.73 -22.06 15.30
C LEU A 97 -5.01 -21.33 14.88
N LEU A 98 -6.10 -21.45 15.64
CA LEU A 98 -7.34 -20.74 15.34
C LEU A 98 -7.15 -19.22 15.36
N MET A 99 -6.42 -18.70 16.35
CA MET A 99 -6.04 -17.29 16.39
C MET A 99 -5.22 -16.87 15.17
N ALA A 100 -4.27 -17.71 14.73
CA ALA A 100 -3.43 -17.46 13.56
C ALA A 100 -4.18 -17.51 12.23
N LEU A 101 -5.21 -18.35 12.14
CA LEU A 101 -6.02 -18.56 10.94
C LEU A 101 -7.14 -17.53 10.78
N LYS A 102 -7.74 -17.02 11.87
CA LYS A 102 -8.81 -16.01 11.75
C LYS A 102 -8.24 -14.77 11.03
N PRO A 103 -8.70 -14.46 9.81
CA PRO A 103 -8.11 -13.40 9.01
C PRO A 103 -8.34 -12.03 9.66
N VAL A 104 -7.43 -11.11 9.38
CA VAL A 104 -7.56 -9.68 9.71
C VAL A 104 -8.79 -9.12 8.96
N PRO A 105 -9.65 -8.28 9.58
CA PRO A 105 -10.77 -7.67 8.89
C PRO A 105 -10.36 -6.96 7.58
N LYS A 106 -11.22 -7.04 6.57
CA LYS A 106 -10.97 -6.49 5.23
C LYS A 106 -10.72 -4.98 5.31
N SER A 107 -11.44 -4.28 6.19
CA SER A 107 -11.29 -2.85 6.40
C SER A 107 -9.88 -2.45 6.86
N ILE A 108 -9.29 -3.21 7.78
CA ILE A 108 -7.92 -3.01 8.27
C ILE A 108 -6.92 -3.31 7.16
N ALA A 109 -7.06 -4.44 6.47
CA ALA A 109 -6.17 -4.82 5.37
C ALA A 109 -6.16 -3.78 4.24
N LEU A 110 -7.33 -3.22 3.88
CA LEU A 110 -7.45 -2.16 2.90
C LEU A 110 -6.83 -0.84 3.39
N ALA A 111 -6.98 -0.49 4.67
CA ALA A 111 -6.36 0.70 5.23
C ALA A 111 -4.83 0.61 5.25
N GLN A 112 -4.27 -0.53 5.68
CA GLN A 112 -2.82 -0.77 5.62
C GLN A 112 -2.35 -0.76 4.16
N ALA A 113 -3.03 -1.47 3.25
CA ALA A 113 -2.68 -1.44 1.83
C ALA A 113 -2.68 -0.01 1.26
N ALA A 114 -3.64 0.83 1.62
CA ALA A 114 -3.70 2.22 1.15
C ALA A 114 -2.49 3.05 1.64
N ILE A 115 -2.10 2.90 2.90
CA ILE A 115 -0.96 3.60 3.49
C ILE A 115 0.35 3.09 2.87
N GLU A 116 0.59 1.77 2.92
CA GLU A 116 1.87 1.15 2.55
C GLU A 116 2.16 1.25 1.04
N SER A 117 1.12 1.20 0.20
CA SER A 117 1.28 1.28 -1.26
C SER A 117 1.12 2.69 -1.84
N SER A 118 0.93 3.70 -0.98
CA SER A 118 0.54 5.06 -1.39
C SER A 118 -0.66 5.03 -2.34
N TRP A 119 -1.75 4.37 -1.94
CA TRP A 119 -2.95 4.18 -2.77
C TRP A 119 -2.65 3.49 -4.12
N ALA A 120 -1.89 2.40 -4.10
CA ALA A 120 -1.49 1.64 -5.28
C ALA A 120 -0.66 2.44 -6.31
N THR A 121 0.09 3.46 -5.85
CA THR A 121 0.93 4.29 -6.73
C THR A 121 2.43 4.23 -6.41
N SER A 122 2.83 3.60 -5.31
CA SER A 122 4.25 3.44 -4.98
C SER A 122 4.98 2.64 -6.06
N ARG A 123 6.26 2.92 -6.28
CA ARG A 123 7.08 2.17 -7.24
C ARG A 123 7.07 0.67 -6.95
N PHE A 124 7.17 0.28 -5.68
CA PHE A 124 7.19 -1.15 -5.32
C PHE A 124 5.85 -1.84 -5.62
N PHE A 125 4.73 -1.15 -5.46
CA PHE A 125 3.45 -1.67 -5.92
C PHE A 125 3.47 -1.88 -7.44
N THR A 126 3.87 -0.87 -8.21
CA THR A 126 3.77 -0.91 -9.68
C THR A 126 4.73 -1.89 -10.35
N VAL A 127 5.95 -2.04 -9.85
CA VAL A 127 6.98 -2.90 -10.50
C VAL A 127 7.12 -4.28 -9.86
N ALA A 128 6.62 -4.46 -8.64
CA ALA A 128 6.83 -5.67 -7.86
C ALA A 128 5.55 -6.28 -7.29
N ASN A 129 4.37 -5.69 -7.54
CA ASN A 129 3.10 -6.06 -6.89
C ASN A 129 3.21 -6.09 -5.35
N ASN A 130 4.18 -5.38 -4.77
CA ASN A 130 4.45 -5.44 -3.34
C ASN A 130 3.64 -4.34 -2.64
N VAL A 131 2.49 -4.75 -2.11
CA VAL A 131 1.49 -3.84 -1.51
C VAL A 131 1.97 -3.30 -0.16
N PHE A 132 2.64 -4.14 0.62
CA PHE A 132 2.97 -3.89 2.02
C PHE A 132 4.46 -3.60 2.26
N GLY A 133 5.22 -3.33 1.20
CA GLY A 133 6.64 -3.00 1.30
C GLY A 133 7.52 -4.12 1.87
N VAL A 134 7.14 -5.39 1.69
CA VAL A 134 7.83 -6.55 2.28
C VAL A 134 9.27 -6.65 1.79
N TRP A 135 10.23 -6.67 2.71
CA TRP A 135 11.64 -6.82 2.39
C TRP A 135 11.96 -8.24 1.96
N SER A 136 12.92 -8.37 1.06
CA SER A 136 13.45 -9.65 0.61
C SER A 136 14.88 -9.81 1.12
N PHE A 137 15.09 -10.85 1.93
CA PHE A 137 16.42 -11.24 2.43
C PHE A 137 16.94 -12.52 1.75
N ASN A 138 16.09 -13.18 0.94
CA ASN A 138 16.46 -14.35 0.17
C ASN A 138 16.90 -13.90 -1.23
N GLU A 139 18.06 -14.34 -1.69
CA GLU A 139 18.58 -13.97 -3.00
C GLU A 139 17.95 -14.77 -4.15
N ASP A 140 17.42 -15.94 -3.82
CA ASP A 140 16.83 -16.89 -4.76
C ASP A 140 15.35 -16.60 -5.06
N GLU A 141 14.72 -15.68 -4.32
CA GLU A 141 13.35 -15.27 -4.59
C GLU A 141 13.29 -14.03 -5.52
N PRO A 142 12.24 -13.88 -6.34
CA PRO A 142 12.06 -12.68 -7.14
C PRO A 142 12.06 -11.42 -6.25
N ARG A 143 12.96 -10.48 -6.55
CA ARG A 143 13.15 -9.25 -5.77
C ARG A 143 13.50 -8.05 -6.63
N VAL A 144 13.21 -6.86 -6.14
CA VAL A 144 13.52 -5.58 -6.79
C VAL A 144 14.35 -4.72 -5.85
N ALA A 145 15.43 -4.13 -6.36
CA ALA A 145 16.24 -3.20 -5.57
C ALA A 145 15.47 -1.90 -5.27
N ALA A 146 15.60 -1.43 -4.04
CA ALA A 146 15.27 -0.07 -3.67
C ALA A 146 16.20 0.91 -4.40
N LEU A 147 15.68 2.08 -4.76
CA LEU A 147 16.49 3.12 -5.41
C LEU A 147 17.51 3.75 -4.45
N LYS A 148 17.24 3.70 -3.15
CA LYS A 148 18.12 4.20 -2.09
C LYS A 148 18.76 3.03 -1.36
N LYS A 149 20.05 3.15 -1.06
CA LYS A 149 20.77 2.25 -0.16
C LYS A 149 20.48 2.62 1.30
N ARG A 150 20.64 1.65 2.21
CA ARG A 150 20.66 1.89 3.66
C ARG A 150 22.12 1.76 4.11
N GLY A 151 22.79 2.89 4.30
CA GLY A 151 24.26 2.91 4.35
C GLY A 151 24.82 2.40 3.03
N ASP A 152 25.74 1.44 3.08
CA ASP A 152 26.37 0.87 1.88
C ASP A 152 25.60 -0.30 1.25
N LYS A 153 24.56 -0.80 1.94
CA LYS A 153 23.82 -2.00 1.51
C LYS A 153 22.60 -1.64 0.67
N SER A 154 22.44 -2.35 -0.45
CA SER A 154 21.20 -2.34 -1.23
C SER A 154 20.08 -2.98 -0.41
N VAL A 155 18.93 -2.32 -0.34
CA VAL A 155 17.70 -2.88 0.22
C VAL A 155 16.93 -3.53 -0.92
N TRP A 156 16.45 -4.75 -0.69
CA TRP A 156 15.65 -5.49 -1.66
C TRP A 156 14.23 -5.65 -1.14
N VAL A 157 13.25 -5.48 -2.02
CA VAL A 157 11.85 -5.79 -1.72
C VAL A 157 11.42 -7.01 -2.51
N LYS A 158 10.55 -7.81 -1.91
CA LYS A 158 10.00 -9.01 -2.54
C LYS A 158 9.15 -8.62 -3.74
N LYS A 159 9.24 -9.40 -4.82
CA LYS A 159 8.41 -9.27 -6.03
C LYS A 159 7.40 -10.40 -6.06
N TYR A 160 6.13 -10.04 -6.15
CA TYR A 160 5.03 -10.98 -6.19
C TYR A 160 4.52 -11.17 -7.61
N PRO A 161 4.08 -12.40 -7.95
CA PRO A 161 3.46 -12.66 -9.25
C PRO A 161 2.12 -11.94 -9.43
N SER A 162 1.44 -11.57 -8.33
CA SER A 162 0.18 -10.84 -8.36
C SER A 162 -0.08 -10.06 -7.07
N ILE A 163 -1.03 -9.13 -7.11
CA ILE A 163 -1.52 -8.41 -5.93
C ILE A 163 -2.08 -9.41 -4.89
N LYS A 164 -2.86 -10.41 -5.34
CA LYS A 164 -3.39 -11.47 -4.47
C LYS A 164 -2.29 -12.21 -3.71
N ALA A 165 -1.17 -12.51 -4.37
CA ALA A 165 -0.03 -13.16 -3.72
C ALA A 165 0.62 -12.27 -2.65
N SER A 166 0.73 -10.96 -2.88
CA SER A 166 1.22 -10.01 -1.86
C SER A 166 0.26 -9.91 -0.67
N VAL A 167 -1.05 -9.88 -0.94
CA VAL A 167 -2.10 -9.87 0.09
C VAL A 167 -2.09 -11.15 0.93
N ALA A 168 -1.97 -12.32 0.31
CA ALA A 168 -1.86 -13.60 1.02
C ALA A 168 -0.62 -13.68 1.92
N ASP A 169 0.52 -13.18 1.46
CA ASP A 169 1.76 -13.13 2.25
C ASP A 169 1.64 -12.17 3.44
N TYR A 170 0.93 -11.05 3.26
CA TYR A 170 0.60 -10.12 4.35
C TYR A 170 -0.25 -10.78 5.44
N TYR A 171 -1.34 -11.47 5.06
CA TYR A 171 -2.18 -12.19 6.03
C TYR A 171 -1.39 -13.26 6.78
N LEU A 172 -0.57 -14.04 6.06
CA LEU A 172 0.31 -15.03 6.68
C LEU A 172 1.30 -14.39 7.66
N THR A 173 1.85 -13.23 7.33
CA THR A 173 2.81 -12.51 8.19
C THR A 173 2.16 -12.08 9.50
N LEU A 174 0.95 -11.49 9.44
CA LEU A 174 0.18 -11.11 10.63
C LEU A 174 -0.28 -12.34 11.44
N GLY A 175 -0.65 -13.44 10.76
CA GLY A 175 -1.02 -14.71 11.39
C GLY A 175 0.12 -15.37 12.15
N ARG A 176 1.35 -15.26 11.64
CA ARG A 176 2.54 -15.99 12.15
C ARG A 176 3.38 -15.20 13.15
N SER A 177 3.47 -13.88 13.00
CA SER A 177 4.42 -13.09 13.79
C SER A 177 3.97 -12.98 15.25
N SER A 178 4.89 -13.21 16.20
CA SER A 178 4.62 -13.04 17.64
C SER A 178 4.30 -11.60 18.02
N ALA A 179 4.73 -10.62 17.21
CA ALA A 179 4.44 -9.20 17.42
C ALA A 179 2.94 -8.88 17.41
N PHE A 180 2.11 -9.70 16.76
CA PHE A 180 0.67 -9.48 16.61
C PHE A 180 -0.17 -10.47 17.43
N LYS A 181 0.40 -11.11 18.45
CA LYS A 181 -0.34 -12.06 19.30
C LYS A 181 -1.54 -11.41 19.98
N GLU A 182 -1.37 -10.22 20.55
CA GLU A 182 -2.47 -9.47 21.19
C GLU A 182 -3.56 -9.08 20.19
N PHE A 183 -3.17 -8.66 18.99
CA PHE A 183 -4.11 -8.39 17.90
C PHE A 183 -4.96 -9.62 17.59
N ARG A 184 -4.33 -10.79 17.41
CA ARG A 184 -5.04 -12.03 17.08
C ARG A 184 -5.96 -12.51 18.19
N GLN A 185 -5.54 -12.35 19.45
CA GLN A 185 -6.39 -12.64 20.61
C GLN A 185 -7.64 -11.76 20.62
N LEU A 186 -7.49 -10.45 20.41
CA LEU A 186 -8.62 -9.53 20.35
C LEU A 186 -9.52 -9.81 19.13
N ASN A 187 -8.93 -10.16 17.98
CA ASN A 187 -9.66 -10.53 16.77
C ASN A 187 -10.59 -11.73 16.97
N MET A 188 -10.32 -12.62 17.93
CA MET A 188 -11.21 -13.75 18.22
C MET A 188 -12.52 -13.32 18.90
N VAL A 189 -12.52 -12.22 19.64
CA VAL A 189 -13.63 -11.81 20.53
C VAL A 189 -14.26 -10.47 20.15
N SER A 190 -13.72 -9.78 19.15
CA SER A 190 -14.16 -8.47 18.70
C SER A 190 -14.05 -8.37 17.20
N ASP A 191 -15.15 -7.99 16.55
CA ASP A 191 -15.18 -7.66 15.12
C ASP A 191 -15.08 -6.13 14.89
N ASP A 192 -14.88 -5.34 15.96
CA ASP A 192 -14.69 -3.88 15.87
C ASP A 192 -13.28 -3.54 15.35
N PRO A 193 -13.13 -3.05 14.11
CA PRO A 193 -11.82 -2.76 13.55
C PRO A 193 -11.11 -1.61 14.27
N PHE A 194 -11.84 -0.70 14.92
CA PHE A 194 -11.26 0.44 15.62
C PHE A 194 -10.55 0.03 16.91
N LYS A 195 -11.03 -1.00 17.59
CA LYS A 195 -10.32 -1.62 18.72
C LYS A 195 -9.12 -2.45 18.25
N LEU A 196 -9.28 -3.15 17.13
CA LEU A 196 -8.24 -4.02 16.61
C LEU A 196 -7.00 -3.23 16.16
N VAL A 197 -7.17 -2.07 15.52
CA VAL A 197 -6.02 -1.26 15.05
C VAL A 197 -5.17 -0.69 16.20
N GLU A 198 -5.69 -0.62 17.42
CA GLU A 198 -4.91 -0.25 18.61
C GLU A 198 -3.84 -1.30 18.95
N LYS A 199 -4.00 -2.53 18.48
CA LYS A 199 -3.05 -3.66 18.67
C LYS A 199 -2.06 -3.85 17.52
N LEU A 200 -1.92 -2.85 16.64
CA LEU A 200 -1.00 -2.84 15.50
C LEU A 200 0.18 -1.86 15.69
N ASP A 201 0.44 -1.42 16.91
CA ASP A 201 1.56 -0.53 17.28
C ASP A 201 2.92 -1.06 16.80
N ARG A 202 3.13 -2.37 16.84
CA ARG A 202 4.38 -3.02 16.38
C ARG A 202 4.52 -3.16 14.87
N TYR A 203 3.51 -2.78 14.09
CA TYR A 203 3.59 -2.84 12.63
C TYR A 203 4.44 -1.70 12.07
N SER A 204 4.47 -0.55 12.74
CA SER A 204 5.16 0.66 12.29
C SER A 204 6.04 1.23 13.39
N GLU A 205 7.18 1.82 13.01
CA GLU A 205 8.02 2.61 13.94
C GLU A 205 7.26 3.79 14.58
N ARG A 206 6.09 4.15 14.02
CA ARG A 206 5.19 5.18 14.55
C ARG A 206 4.39 4.72 15.78
N GLY A 207 4.42 3.44 16.15
CA GLY A 207 3.73 2.92 17.33
C GLY A 207 2.22 3.19 17.30
N GLU A 208 1.65 3.61 18.43
CA GLU A 208 0.22 3.90 18.59
C GLU A 208 -0.34 4.92 17.58
N HIS A 209 0.49 5.86 17.10
CA HIS A 209 0.05 6.83 16.08
C HIS A 209 -0.37 6.15 14.77
N TYR A 210 0.20 4.96 14.48
CA TYR A 210 -0.20 4.16 13.33
C TYR A 210 -1.65 3.66 13.45
N GLY A 211 -2.05 3.16 14.63
CA GLY A 211 -3.43 2.71 14.87
C GLY A 211 -4.45 3.85 14.68
N LYS A 212 -4.13 5.05 15.15
CA LYS A 212 -4.97 6.26 14.96
C LYS A 212 -5.10 6.63 13.48
N GLU A 213 -4.01 6.54 12.71
CA GLU A 213 -4.02 6.78 11.27
C GLU A 213 -4.88 5.74 10.53
N LEU A 214 -4.75 4.46 10.89
CA LEU A 214 -5.59 3.39 10.33
C LEU A 214 -7.07 3.66 10.61
N ALA A 215 -7.44 3.97 11.84
CA ALA A 215 -8.82 4.31 12.19
C ALA A 215 -9.36 5.48 11.35
N ALA A 216 -8.55 6.51 11.11
CA ALA A 216 -8.92 7.64 10.27
C ALA A 216 -9.10 7.24 8.79
N VAL A 217 -8.19 6.43 8.25
CA VAL A 217 -8.29 5.92 6.86
C VAL A 217 -9.52 5.03 6.70
N ILE A 218 -9.79 4.12 7.63
CA ILE A 218 -10.97 3.24 7.63
C ILE A 218 -12.24 4.10 7.58
N ARG A 219 -12.37 5.06 8.52
CA ARG A 219 -13.56 5.91 8.64
C ARG A 219 -13.78 6.79 7.41
N TYR A 220 -12.74 7.49 6.95
CA TYR A 220 -12.86 8.43 5.83
C TYR A 220 -13.24 7.72 4.53
N ASN A 221 -12.70 6.51 4.30
CA ASN A 221 -12.91 5.78 3.06
C ASN A 221 -14.00 4.71 3.15
N LYS A 222 -14.72 4.65 4.30
CA LYS A 222 -15.80 3.70 4.58
C LYS A 222 -15.40 2.25 4.32
N PHE A 223 -14.19 1.87 4.72
CA PHE A 223 -13.72 0.52 4.46
C PHE A 223 -14.45 -0.56 5.26
N THR A 224 -15.17 -0.18 6.31
CA THR A 224 -16.11 -1.05 7.04
C THR A 224 -17.24 -1.57 6.17
N ASP A 225 -17.59 -0.88 5.06
CA ASP A 225 -18.62 -1.36 4.12
C ASP A 225 -18.17 -2.64 3.38
N TYR A 226 -16.88 -3.00 3.50
CA TYR A 226 -16.31 -4.21 2.95
C TYR A 226 -16.14 -5.33 3.95
N ASP A 227 -16.39 -5.15 5.25
CA ASP A 227 -16.25 -6.22 6.24
C ASP A 227 -17.33 -7.30 6.10
#